data_AF-A0A370TU52-F1
#
_entry.id   AF-A0A370TU52-F1
#
_cell.length_a   1.000
_cell.length_b   1.000
_cell.length_c   1.000
_cell.angle_alpha   90.00
_cell.angle_beta   90.00
_cell.angle_gamma   90.00
#
_symmetry.space_group_name_H-M   'P 1'
#
loop_
_entity.id
_entity.type
_entity.pdbx_description
1 polymer ?
#
loop_
_entity_poly.entity_id
_entity_poly.type
_entity_poly.pdbx_seq_one_letter_code
_entity_poly.pdbx_strand_id
1 'polypeptide(L)'
;MALVGNVIADAFSGNPASINYALFASVFSWIALLYGLGAAFVESIAFPILLLVLDGLAMIFTFTSGIVLAARLHARSCSNHGYLISNGLTNGSGDMSKRCRELQASTAFMWFLWASYVGSFIMDLVQSRSSMGGRGGIRRGAPAMSQI
;
A
#
# COMPACT_ATOMS: atom_id res chain seq x y z
N MET A 1 7.96 -3.41 -3.91
CA MET A 1 7.21 -3.98 -5.05
C MET A 1 8.07 -4.05 -6.33
N ALA A 2 9.32 -4.52 -6.25
CA ALA A 2 10.16 -4.70 -7.44
C ALA A 2 9.70 -5.90 -8.30
N LEU A 3 9.09 -6.91 -7.66
CA LEU A 3 8.60 -8.12 -8.33
C LEU A 3 7.50 -7.83 -9.36
N VAL A 4 6.57 -6.91 -9.09
CA VAL A 4 5.49 -6.56 -10.05
C VAL A 4 6.07 -5.89 -11.30
N GLY A 5 7.13 -5.08 -11.15
CA GLY A 5 7.86 -4.49 -12.27
C GLY A 5 8.63 -5.53 -13.08
N ASN A 6 9.25 -6.50 -12.41
CA ASN A 6 9.96 -7.61 -13.07
C ASN A 6 9.01 -8.49 -13.88
N VAL A 7 7.82 -8.77 -13.32
CA VAL A 7 6.72 -9.42 -14.02
C VAL A 7 6.37 -8.62 -15.28
N ILE A 8 6.16 -7.31 -15.22
CA ILE A 8 5.86 -6.51 -16.42
C ILE A 8 6.99 -6.53 -17.48
N ALA A 9 8.25 -6.54 -17.05
CA ALA A 9 9.41 -6.60 -17.95
C ALA A 9 9.53 -7.95 -18.68
N ASP A 10 9.20 -9.05 -18.00
CA ASP A 10 9.21 -10.40 -18.58
C ASP A 10 7.97 -10.66 -19.49
N ALA A 11 7.19 -9.63 -19.87
CA ALA A 11 5.92 -9.78 -20.60
C ALA A 11 6.08 -9.64 -22.11
N PHE A 12 5.70 -10.69 -22.85
CA PHE A 12 5.81 -10.73 -24.31
C PHE A 12 4.47 -10.49 -25.02
N SER A 13 3.35 -10.85 -24.38
CA SER A 13 1.99 -10.64 -24.87
C SER A 13 1.22 -9.83 -23.85
N GLY A 14 1.06 -8.52 -24.09
CA GLY A 14 0.15 -7.57 -23.43
C GLY A 14 -0.20 -7.80 -21.94
N ASN A 15 0.12 -6.85 -21.07
CA ASN A 15 -0.16 -7.04 -19.65
C ASN A 15 -1.67 -6.96 -19.30
N PRO A 16 -2.22 -7.96 -18.58
CA PRO A 16 -3.60 -7.92 -18.12
C PRO A 16 -3.82 -6.70 -17.21
N ALA A 17 -5.01 -6.09 -17.31
CA ALA A 17 -5.37 -4.88 -16.57
C ALA A 17 -5.19 -5.01 -15.05
N SER A 18 -5.32 -6.23 -14.51
CA SER A 18 -5.06 -6.54 -13.10
C SER A 18 -3.61 -6.25 -12.67
N ILE A 19 -2.62 -6.53 -13.53
CA ILE A 19 -1.20 -6.26 -13.23
C ILE A 19 -0.91 -4.76 -13.30
N ASN A 20 -1.52 -4.05 -14.26
CA ASN A 20 -1.38 -2.59 -14.35
C ASN A 20 -1.97 -1.89 -13.13
N TYR A 21 -3.13 -2.36 -12.65
CA TYR A 21 -3.73 -1.86 -11.41
C TYR A 21 -2.85 -2.12 -10.18
N ALA A 22 -2.26 -3.32 -10.08
CA ALA A 22 -1.33 -3.66 -9.02
C ALA A 22 -0.08 -2.78 -9.01
N LEU A 23 0.45 -2.43 -10.19
CA LEU A 23 1.56 -1.50 -10.31
C LEU A 23 1.15 -0.08 -9.88
N PHE A 24 -0.01 0.40 -10.30
CA PHE A 24 -0.56 1.69 -9.85
C PHE A 24 -0.67 1.76 -8.32
N ALA A 25 -1.32 0.75 -7.70
CA ALA A 25 -1.46 0.68 -6.24
C ALA A 25 -0.10 0.65 -5.54
N SER A 26 0.88 -0.06 -6.12
CA SER A 26 2.25 -0.12 -5.60
C SER A 26 2.95 1.24 -5.64
N VAL A 27 2.88 1.96 -6.77
CA VAL A 27 3.49 3.29 -6.90
C VAL A 27 2.82 4.30 -5.98
N PHE A 28 1.49 4.26 -5.86
CA PHE A 28 0.75 5.10 -4.94
C PHE A 28 1.17 4.87 -3.48
N SER A 29 1.33 3.60 -3.07
CA SER A 29 1.80 3.26 -1.73
C SER A 29 3.21 3.80 -1.45
N TRP A 30 4.11 3.78 -2.43
CA TRP A 30 5.43 4.39 -2.30
C TRP A 30 5.37 5.89 -2.08
N ILE A 31 4.53 6.60 -2.85
CA ILE A 31 4.32 8.04 -2.67
C ILE A 31 3.75 8.32 -1.26
N ALA A 32 2.77 7.52 -0.82
CA ALA A 32 2.19 7.65 0.51
C ALA A 32 3.22 7.43 1.63
N LEU A 33 4.06 6.39 1.51
CA LEU A 33 5.12 6.10 2.48
C LEU A 33 6.20 7.19 2.52
N LEU A 34 6.64 7.68 1.36
CA LEU A 34 7.65 8.76 1.30
C LEU A 34 7.10 10.06 1.88
N TYR A 35 5.82 10.36 1.64
CA TYR A 35 5.16 11.51 2.23
C TYR A 35 5.01 11.37 3.75
N GLY A 36 4.53 10.22 4.23
CA GLY A 36 4.43 9.94 5.67
C GLY A 36 5.79 9.98 6.38
N LEU A 37 6.83 9.43 5.75
CA LEU A 37 8.20 9.49 6.27
C LEU A 37 8.72 10.94 6.34
N GLY A 38 8.50 11.73 5.28
CA GLY A 38 8.89 13.14 5.26
C GLY A 38 8.15 13.97 6.31
N ALA A 39 6.87 13.71 6.51
CA ALA A 39 6.06 14.36 7.56
C ALA A 39 6.56 14.03 8.97
N ALA A 40 7.15 12.84 9.17
CA ALA A 40 7.75 12.46 10.46
C ALA A 40 9.02 13.26 10.81
N PHE A 41 9.79 13.72 9.81
CA PHE A 41 11.00 14.52 10.04
C PHE A 41 10.75 16.03 10.01
N VAL A 42 9.70 16.48 9.32
CA VAL A 42 9.39 17.90 9.14
C VAL A 42 7.93 18.17 9.54
N GLU A 43 7.73 18.55 10.81
CA GLU A 43 6.40 18.89 11.35
C GLU A 43 5.71 20.04 10.59
N SER A 44 6.47 20.90 9.91
CA SER A 44 5.94 22.02 9.10
C SER A 44 5.13 21.57 7.87
N ILE A 45 5.33 20.32 7.40
CA ILE A 45 4.65 19.76 6.22
C ILE A 45 3.54 18.78 6.65
N ALA A 46 3.45 18.47 7.94
CA ALA A 46 2.52 17.48 8.49
C ALA A 46 1.09 18.04 8.55
N PHE A 47 0.39 18.00 7.41
CA PHE A 47 -1.05 18.25 7.36
C PHE A 47 -1.79 16.95 7.70
N PRO A 48 -2.35 16.80 8.92
CA PRO A 48 -2.90 15.53 9.39
C PRO A 48 -4.09 15.04 8.55
N ILE A 49 -4.87 15.96 7.99
CA ILE A 49 -5.98 15.63 7.08
C ILE A 49 -5.47 15.04 5.76
N LEU A 50 -4.33 15.53 5.26
CA LEU A 50 -3.77 15.04 4.00
C LEU A 50 -3.15 13.66 4.17
N LEU A 51 -2.45 13.40 5.28
CA LEU A 51 -1.99 12.05 5.64
C LEU A 51 -3.18 11.07 5.76
N LEU A 52 -4.23 11.45 6.50
CA LEU A 52 -5.41 10.61 6.69
C LEU A 52 -6.07 10.20 5.37
N VAL A 53 -6.22 11.15 4.43
CA VAL A 53 -6.79 10.88 3.10
C VAL A 53 -5.86 10.00 2.27
N LEU A 54 -4.56 10.25 2.33
CA LEU A 54 -3.55 9.49 1.59
C LEU A 54 -3.48 8.04 2.07
N ASP A 55 -3.49 7.81 3.38
CA ASP A 55 -3.54 6.49 4.00
C ASP A 55 -4.86 5.77 3.74
N GLY A 56 -5.98 6.49 3.79
CA GLY A 56 -7.30 5.94 3.43
C GLY A 56 -7.37 5.48 1.96
N LEU A 57 -6.86 6.30 1.04
CA LEU A 57 -6.77 5.94 -0.38
C LEU A 57 -5.82 4.75 -0.60
N ALA A 58 -4.65 4.76 0.06
CA ALA A 58 -3.67 3.67 -0.04
C ALA A 58 -4.24 2.35 0.50
N MET A 59 -5.01 2.41 1.59
CA MET A 59 -5.73 1.27 2.14
C MET A 59 -6.72 0.68 1.11
N ILE A 60 -7.56 1.51 0.47
CA ILE A 60 -8.56 1.04 -0.50
C ILE A 60 -7.88 0.42 -1.74
N PHE A 61 -6.83 1.06 -2.26
CA PHE A 61 -6.14 0.58 -3.46
C PHE A 61 -5.36 -0.71 -3.20
N THR A 62 -4.69 -0.83 -2.05
CA THR A 62 -3.98 -2.07 -1.68
C THR A 62 -4.95 -3.22 -1.43
N PHE A 63 -6.11 -2.95 -0.82
CA PHE A 63 -7.15 -3.95 -0.58
C PHE A 63 -7.73 -4.53 -1.88
N THR A 64 -8.18 -3.65 -2.77
CA THR A 64 -8.76 -4.04 -4.06
C THR A 64 -7.74 -4.77 -4.93
N SER A 65 -6.48 -4.32 -4.94
CA SER A 65 -5.40 -5.01 -5.66
C SER A 65 -5.15 -6.41 -5.07
N GLY A 66 -5.13 -6.55 -3.75
CA GLY A 66 -4.97 -7.84 -3.07
C GLY A 66 -6.07 -8.83 -3.43
N ILE A 67 -7.34 -8.40 -3.44
CA ILE A 67 -8.48 -9.23 -3.81
C ILE A 67 -8.41 -9.65 -5.27
N VAL A 68 -8.12 -8.72 -6.19
CA VAL A 68 -8.04 -9.01 -7.63
C VAL A 68 -6.94 -10.03 -7.92
N LEU A 69 -5.76 -9.89 -7.30
CA LEU A 69 -4.68 -10.85 -7.48
C LEU A 69 -5.03 -12.22 -6.88
N ALA A 70 -5.61 -12.25 -5.67
CA ALA A 70 -6.04 -13.49 -5.03
C ALA A 70 -7.10 -14.24 -5.87
N ALA A 71 -8.09 -13.51 -6.41
CA ALA A 71 -9.14 -14.08 -7.24
C ALA A 71 -8.61 -14.66 -8.56
N ARG A 72 -7.58 -14.04 -9.15
CA ARG A 72 -6.98 -14.49 -10.42
C ARG A 72 -5.97 -15.64 -10.25
N LEU A 73 -5.25 -15.69 -9.14
CA LEU A 73 -4.21 -16.72 -8.88
C LEU A 73 -4.72 -17.96 -8.14
N HIS A 74 -5.83 -17.86 -7.39
CA HIS A 74 -6.48 -18.96 -6.69
C HIS A 74 -5.54 -19.86 -5.83
N ALA A 75 -4.38 -19.34 -5.41
CA ALA A 75 -3.35 -20.04 -4.62
C ALA A 75 -3.00 -21.46 -5.11
N ARG A 76 -3.06 -21.71 -6.43
CA ARG A 76 -2.73 -23.01 -7.04
C ARG A 76 -1.21 -23.23 -7.09
N SER A 77 -0.80 -24.50 -7.15
CA SER A 77 0.60 -24.88 -7.28
C SER A 77 1.21 -24.39 -8.61
N CYS A 78 2.22 -23.53 -8.52
CA CYS A 78 2.99 -23.02 -9.66
C CYS A 78 3.87 -24.08 -10.37
N SER A 79 3.77 -25.37 -10.02
CA SER A 79 4.45 -26.49 -10.71
C SER A 79 3.60 -27.10 -11.82
N ASN A 80 2.29 -26.86 -11.84
CA ASN A 80 1.39 -27.45 -12.82
C ASN A 80 1.39 -26.63 -14.11
N HIS A 81 2.06 -27.14 -15.15
CA HIS A 81 2.16 -26.45 -16.45
C HIS A 81 0.81 -26.26 -17.13
N GLY A 82 -0.16 -27.16 -16.94
CA GLY A 82 -1.51 -26.99 -17.49
C GLY A 82 -2.23 -25.77 -16.90
N TYR A 83 -2.03 -25.51 -15.60
CA TYR A 83 -2.54 -24.30 -14.96
C TYR A 83 -1.84 -23.04 -15.49
N LEU A 84 -0.52 -23.08 -15.64
CA LEU A 84 0.28 -21.95 -16.12
C LEU A 84 -0.10 -21.49 -17.53
N ILE A 85 -0.41 -22.44 -18.41
CA ILE A 85 -0.79 -22.19 -19.81
C ILE A 85 -2.28 -21.79 -19.92
N SER A 86 -3.17 -22.39 -19.11
CA SER A 86 -4.61 -22.06 -19.16
C SER A 86 -4.94 -20.68 -18.59
N ASN A 87 -4.06 -20.11 -17.76
CA ASN A 87 -4.34 -18.86 -17.07
C ASN A 87 -3.67 -17.66 -17.76
N GLY A 88 -4.48 -16.67 -18.17
CA GLY A 88 -4.03 -15.49 -18.93
C GLY A 88 -3.10 -14.55 -18.15
N LEU A 89 -2.95 -14.73 -16.84
CA LEU A 89 -1.98 -13.97 -16.02
C LEU A 89 -0.56 -14.57 -16.04
N THR A 90 -0.43 -15.89 -16.22
CA THR A 90 0.85 -16.61 -16.11
C THR A 90 1.44 -16.97 -17.48
N ASN A 91 0.60 -17.11 -18.52
CA ASN A 91 1.01 -17.47 -19.89
C ASN A 91 1.71 -16.31 -20.65
N GLY A 92 1.88 -15.14 -20.03
CA GLY A 92 2.45 -13.95 -20.67
C GLY A 92 3.98 -13.85 -20.68
N SER A 93 4.72 -14.86 -20.22
CA SER A 93 6.18 -14.82 -20.03
C SER A 93 6.92 -16.06 -20.49
N GLY A 94 8.22 -15.91 -20.82
CA GLY A 94 9.12 -17.03 -21.10
C GLY A 94 9.20 -18.06 -19.97
N ASP A 95 9.13 -17.61 -18.70
CA ASP A 95 9.13 -18.47 -17.51
C ASP A 95 7.84 -18.32 -16.67
N MET A 96 6.79 -19.04 -17.07
CA MET A 96 5.46 -18.96 -16.41
C MET A 96 5.50 -19.38 -14.93
N SER A 97 6.33 -20.37 -14.58
CA SER A 97 6.48 -20.87 -13.21
C SER A 97 7.09 -19.82 -12.27
N LYS A 98 8.10 -19.09 -12.75
CA LYS A 98 8.73 -17.99 -12.01
C LYS A 98 7.72 -16.88 -11.76
N ARG A 99 7.00 -16.47 -12.80
CA ARG A 99 5.94 -15.46 -12.70
C ARG A 99 4.83 -15.79 -11.73
N CYS A 100 4.37 -17.04 -11.72
CA CYS A 100 3.35 -17.48 -10.77
C CYS A 100 3.82 -17.30 -9.31
N ARG A 101 5.08 -17.64 -9.02
CA ARG A 101 5.66 -17.46 -7.68
C ARG A 101 5.84 -15.98 -7.33
N GLU A 102 6.29 -15.16 -8.28
CA GLU A 102 6.44 -13.71 -8.08
C GLU A 102 5.08 -13.02 -7.81
N LEU A 103 4.03 -13.41 -8.55
CA LEU A 103 2.67 -12.91 -8.36
C LEU A 103 2.03 -13.40 -7.05
N GLN A 104 2.32 -14.63 -6.62
CA GLN A 104 1.87 -15.14 -5.33
C GLN A 104 2.56 -14.38 -4.18
N ALA A 105 3.87 -14.15 -4.30
CA ALA A 105 4.63 -13.34 -3.35
C ALA A 105 4.10 -11.90 -3.31
N SER A 106 3.83 -11.27 -4.47
CA SER A 106 3.28 -9.91 -4.51
C SER A 106 1.91 -9.82 -3.86
N THR A 107 1.08 -10.86 -4.00
CA THR A 107 -0.23 -10.92 -3.34
C THR A 107 -0.07 -10.87 -1.82
N ALA A 108 0.85 -11.67 -1.26
CA ALA A 108 1.13 -11.64 0.17
C ALA A 108 1.64 -10.25 0.62
N PHE A 109 2.57 -9.65 -0.14
CA PHE A 109 3.07 -8.31 0.15
C PHE A 109 1.96 -7.24 0.11
N MET A 110 0.98 -7.33 -0.80
CA MET A 110 -0.17 -6.43 -0.82
C MET A 110 -1.04 -6.56 0.43
N TRP A 111 -1.26 -7.79 0.91
CA TRP A 111 -2.00 -8.03 2.15
C TRP A 111 -1.28 -7.47 3.38
N PHE A 112 0.05 -7.63 3.45
CA PHE A 112 0.85 -7.00 4.51
C PHE A 112 0.81 -5.47 4.44
N LEU A 113 0.92 -4.89 3.23
CA LEU A 113 0.80 -3.44 3.04
C LEU A 113 -0.57 -2.94 3.49
N TRP A 114 -1.63 -3.63 3.10
CA TRP A 114 -3.00 -3.29 3.51
C TRP A 114 -3.12 -3.29 5.04
N ALA A 115 -2.63 -4.33 5.72
CA ALA A 115 -2.66 -4.40 7.18
C ALA A 115 -1.88 -3.25 7.83
N SER A 116 -0.72 -2.87 7.27
CA SER A 116 0.03 -1.70 7.76
C SER A 116 -0.74 -0.39 7.57
N TYR A 117 -1.38 -0.17 6.41
CA TYR A 117 -2.19 1.03 6.18
C TYR A 117 -3.45 1.08 7.03
N VAL A 118 -4.05 -0.07 7.37
CA VAL A 118 -5.13 -0.12 8.35
C VAL A 118 -4.63 0.35 9.72
N GLY A 119 -3.46 -0.12 10.15
CA GLY A 119 -2.83 0.33 11.39
C GLY A 119 -2.56 1.83 11.40
N SER A 120 -1.94 2.36 10.34
CA SER A 120 -1.65 3.78 10.20
C SER A 120 -2.92 4.63 10.14
N PHE A 121 -3.91 4.22 9.36
CA PHE A 121 -5.20 4.92 9.27
C PHE A 121 -5.94 4.97 10.61
N ILE A 122 -5.87 3.90 11.41
CA ILE A 122 -6.44 3.91 12.77
C ILE A 122 -5.69 4.92 13.65
N MET A 123 -4.36 4.96 13.59
CA MET A 123 -3.56 5.91 14.35
C MET A 123 -3.88 7.36 13.94
N ASP A 124 -3.98 7.64 12.64
CA ASP A 124 -4.36 8.94 12.10
C ASP A 124 -5.81 9.33 12.49
N LEU A 125 -6.73 8.37 12.53
CA LEU A 125 -8.10 8.59 13.01
C LEU A 125 -8.14 8.94 14.50
N VAL A 126 -7.34 8.27 15.32
CA VAL A 126 -7.25 8.58 16.76
C VAL A 126 -6.62 9.95 16.97
N GLN A 127 -5.55 10.28 16.23
CA GLN A 127 -4.86 11.57 16.33
C GLN A 127 -5.68 12.74 15.79
N SER A 128 -6.45 12.53 14.71
CA SER A 128 -7.38 13.56 14.19
C SER A 128 -8.56 13.81 15.13
N ARG A 129 -9.06 12.78 15.83
CA ARG A 129 -10.10 12.95 16.87
C ARG A 129 -9.57 13.68 18.11
N SER A 130 -8.33 13.42 18.55
CA SER A 130 -7.73 14.16 19.66
C SER A 130 -7.40 15.61 19.29
N SER A 131 -7.08 15.90 18.02
CA SER A 131 -6.96 17.26 17.50
C SER A 131 -8.29 18.03 17.49
N MET A 132 -9.42 17.37 17.19
CA MET A 132 -10.75 17.99 17.19
C MET A 132 -11.31 18.22 18.62
N GLY A 133 -10.93 17.40 19.60
CA GLY A 133 -11.27 17.56 21.02
C GLY A 133 -10.26 18.40 21.83
N GLY A 134 -9.20 18.89 21.17
CA GLY A 134 -7.99 19.40 21.82
C GLY A 134 -7.47 20.71 21.23
N ARG A 135 -8.35 21.66 20.91
CA ARG A 135 -7.99 23.09 20.83
C ARG A 135 -7.75 23.70 22.24
N GLY A 136 -7.10 22.93 23.10
CA GLY A 136 -6.71 23.27 24.47
C GLY A 136 -5.20 23.21 24.61
N GLY A 137 -4.53 24.19 24.01
CA GLY A 137 -3.19 24.67 24.37
C GLY A 137 -2.12 23.65 24.77
N ILE A 138 -1.26 23.30 23.81
CA ILE A 138 0.17 23.07 24.10
C ILE A 138 0.80 24.46 24.34
N ARG A 139 0.38 25.13 25.43
CA ARG A 139 1.18 26.15 26.11
C ARG A 139 1.70 25.48 27.37
N ARG A 140 2.80 24.74 27.18
CA ARG A 140 3.72 24.34 28.24
C ARG A 140 3.97 25.57 29.12
N GLY A 141 3.73 25.42 30.42
CA GLY A 141 3.62 26.52 31.38
C GLY A 141 4.77 27.52 31.34
N ALA A 142 4.40 28.79 31.21
CA ALA A 142 5.18 29.90 31.76
C ALA A 142 4.56 30.24 33.12
N PRO A 143 5.26 30.10 34.26
CA PRO A 143 4.76 30.62 35.52
C PRO A 143 4.81 32.15 35.46
N ALA A 144 3.63 32.78 35.42
CA ALA A 144 3.51 34.21 35.66
C ALA A 144 3.72 34.44 37.17
N MET A 145 4.87 35.03 37.50
CA MET A 145 5.14 35.60 38.83
C MET A 145 4.10 36.71 39.09
N SER A 146 3.21 36.51 40.06
CA SER A 146 2.47 37.62 40.67
C SER A 146 3.24 38.05 41.91
N GLN A 147 3.90 39.20 41.83
CA GLN A 147 4.32 39.96 42.99
C GLN A 147 3.08 40.43 43.76
N ILE A 148 2.98 40.05 45.03
CA ILE A 148 2.54 40.90 46.14
C ILE A 148 3.34 40.52 47.39
#